data_AF-A0A3A5ID73-F1
#
_entry.id   AF-A0A3A5ID73-F1
#
_cell.length_a   1.000
_cell.length_b   1.000
_cell.length_c   1.000
_cell.angle_alpha   90.00
_cell.angle_beta   90.00
_cell.angle_gamma   90.00
#
_symmetry.space_group_name_H-M   'P 1'
#
loop_
_entity.id
_entity.type
_entity.pdbx_description
1 polymer ?
#
loop_
_entity_poly.entity_id
_entity_poly.type
_entity_poly.pdbx_seq_one_letter_code
_entity_poly.pdbx_strand_id
1 'polypeptide(L)'
;MWDEMKRLYVALGAFLLLGGCGEEGSSASHSGSQVKGEQDRAGAERLPVPVQLDTGNHYVNGNGKIAISGPFDSAAPFSNGLAQVSKGGDTYFINKKGDEVFTSKYEAVEPFSNGYALISANAGKDETMPRYGYIDKKGNLQIHPVYFTASSFSEGLALGVYPNDAEEEWEVHLIDTNGNMKKLPNLSAGNTTTVLPFSEGRAVILPSQYAHAYLIDKEGKILSQDTYQVIQSFHNGLAPAMILDEATGEEHWGYIDKQGEKAIPFQYDDALEFGNQASLAQSGGSWGIINKKGEWIKEPAFESASTFSDGLAAVKIDGRWGYANEAGEMVISPQFTSAEPFRGGLAEVTVGQNTGYINSKGKYVIKLSDLPSEKTKEQEPISKEEAATRLYQEFRLAESKYKVYFEGMTEKGNYRFWVHEFVIDDSKTGEGHTATYGFFDFNPYTGEYQNIMDREEESAVERGDTDSRVVTSEGGTQFDAGYFSIDCPEHFQAEPSYPYENDEGSGFEMVTFVAEHSPVSFFAFAGSAEKDPEEIALNPSLETLSDVKNEKTEKAHVQWYRIDANDQSYTRVYERTVYPDGSQVIVGLKFHSWDTYEEYKDQYLEFKKSFKKNN
;
A
#
# COMPACT_ATOMS: atom_id res chain seq x y z
N MET A 1 -18.61 11.52 13.06
CA MET A 1 -17.72 10.51 12.44
C MET A 1 -16.32 11.06 12.12
N TRP A 2 -16.13 12.06 11.24
CA TRP A 2 -14.78 12.56 10.91
C TRP A 2 -14.11 13.38 12.04
N ASP A 3 -14.88 14.16 12.82
CA ASP A 3 -14.37 14.82 14.03
C ASP A 3 -14.30 13.88 15.26
N GLU A 4 -14.90 12.68 15.17
CA GLU A 4 -14.81 11.63 16.19
C GLU A 4 -13.55 10.78 15.99
N MET A 5 -13.11 10.55 14.75
CA MET A 5 -11.79 9.93 14.46
C MET A 5 -10.61 10.83 14.86
N LYS A 6 -10.75 12.15 14.85
CA LYS A 6 -9.70 13.08 15.33
C LYS A 6 -9.41 12.93 16.83
N ARG A 7 -10.41 12.61 17.65
CA ARG A 7 -10.25 12.41 19.11
C ARG A 7 -9.47 11.13 19.41
N LEU A 8 -9.69 10.07 18.62
CA LEU A 8 -8.89 8.84 18.66
C LEU A 8 -7.44 9.10 18.21
N TYR A 9 -7.22 9.96 17.21
CA TYR A 9 -5.89 10.30 16.69
C TYR A 9 -5.03 11.15 17.63
N VAL A 10 -5.60 11.89 18.59
CA VAL A 10 -4.83 12.64 19.59
C VAL A 10 -4.34 11.72 20.71
N ALA A 11 -5.10 10.68 21.07
CA ALA A 11 -4.69 9.65 22.03
C ALA A 11 -3.82 8.53 21.39
N LEU A 12 -4.05 8.17 20.12
CA LEU A 12 -3.26 7.18 19.37
C LEU A 12 -2.12 7.79 18.54
N GLY A 13 -2.07 9.11 18.35
CA GLY A 13 -1.03 9.82 17.60
C GLY A 13 0.36 9.70 18.24
N ALA A 14 0.42 9.31 19.51
CA ALA A 14 1.66 8.90 20.18
C ALA A 14 2.11 7.46 19.82
N PHE A 15 1.22 6.60 19.30
CA PHE A 15 1.52 5.18 19.02
C PHE A 15 1.92 4.90 17.57
N LEU A 16 1.37 5.60 16.57
CA LEU A 16 1.65 5.31 15.15
C LEU A 16 2.95 5.93 14.59
N LEU A 17 3.63 6.79 15.35
CA LEU A 17 4.96 7.32 14.97
C LEU A 17 6.09 6.92 15.93
N LEU A 18 5.78 6.30 17.07
CA LEU A 18 6.76 5.82 18.04
C LEU A 18 6.54 4.32 18.23
N GLY A 19 7.07 3.53 17.29
CA GLY A 19 7.39 2.14 17.61
C GLY A 19 8.22 2.16 18.87
N GLY A 20 7.63 1.68 19.97
CA GLY A 20 8.28 1.55 21.27
C GLY A 20 9.56 0.76 21.06
N CYS A 21 10.69 1.46 21.02
CA CYS A 21 11.98 0.84 21.16
C CYS A 21 12.01 0.29 22.58
N GLY A 22 11.77 -1.00 22.73
CA GLY A 22 12.20 -1.72 23.92
C GLY A 22 13.71 -1.51 24.05
N GLU A 23 14.11 -0.56 24.89
CA GLU A 23 15.49 -0.51 25.36
C GLU A 23 15.76 -1.82 26.10
N GLU A 24 16.62 -2.66 25.54
CA GLU A 24 17.30 -3.71 26.30
C GLU A 24 18.27 -3.05 27.29
N GLY A 25 17.71 -2.46 28.35
CA GLY A 25 18.45 -2.16 29.57
C GLY A 25 18.60 -3.44 30.36
N SER A 26 19.80 -4.04 30.31
CA SER A 26 20.15 -5.15 31.22
C SER A 26 19.85 -4.73 32.66
N SER A 27 18.92 -5.43 33.30
CA SER A 27 18.64 -5.30 34.72
C SER A 27 19.83 -5.83 35.53
N ALA A 28 20.79 -4.96 35.81
CA ALA A 28 21.79 -5.18 36.85
C ALA A 28 21.66 -4.04 37.87
N SER A 29 20.96 -4.33 38.96
CA SER A 29 20.96 -3.51 40.17
C SER A 29 22.39 -3.39 40.70
N HIS A 30 22.98 -2.20 40.67
CA HIS A 30 24.15 -1.89 41.48
C HIS A 30 23.88 -0.63 42.30
N SER A 31 23.74 -0.87 43.60
CA SER A 31 23.67 0.12 44.66
C SER A 31 24.89 1.04 44.66
N GLY A 32 24.64 2.35 44.73
CA GLY A 32 25.47 3.40 45.33
C GLY A 32 26.99 3.33 45.15
N SER A 33 27.53 4.18 44.27
CA SER A 33 28.66 5.07 44.61
C SER A 33 28.89 6.09 43.49
N GLN A 34 29.16 7.35 43.86
CA GLN A 34 29.64 8.38 42.96
C GLN A 34 30.93 7.92 42.27
N VAL A 35 30.95 7.87 40.93
CA VAL A 35 32.21 7.78 40.17
C VAL A 35 32.10 8.61 38.88
N LYS A 36 33.00 9.59 38.76
CA LYS A 36 33.40 10.25 37.51
C LYS A 36 33.79 9.19 36.47
N GLY A 37 33.17 9.20 35.29
CA GLY A 37 33.57 8.29 34.22
C GLY A 37 32.73 8.43 32.96
N GLU A 38 32.75 9.60 32.34
CA GLU A 38 32.21 9.82 30.99
C GLU A 38 33.29 9.47 29.93
N GLN A 39 33.94 8.33 30.09
CA GLN A 39 34.86 7.70 29.15
C GLN A 39 34.78 6.20 29.47
N ASP A 40 34.04 5.42 28.66
CA ASP A 40 34.08 3.93 28.53
C ASP A 40 32.71 3.28 28.17
N ARG A 41 31.90 3.90 27.30
CA ARG A 41 30.88 3.18 26.50
C ARG A 41 31.21 3.22 24.99
N ALA A 42 32.47 3.04 24.64
CA ALA A 42 32.97 3.11 23.26
C ALA A 42 32.85 1.80 22.45
N GLY A 43 32.13 0.78 22.94
CA GLY A 43 32.14 -0.58 22.36
C GLY A 43 30.82 -1.14 21.83
N ALA A 44 29.68 -0.50 22.08
CA ALA A 44 28.41 -0.94 21.51
C ALA A 44 28.21 -0.25 20.15
N GLU A 45 28.24 -1.02 19.07
CA GLU A 45 27.95 -0.52 17.72
C GLU A 45 26.51 0.02 17.71
N ARG A 46 26.37 1.35 17.65
CA ARG A 46 25.05 2.01 17.55
C ARG A 46 24.38 1.54 16.27
N LEU A 47 23.12 1.13 16.38
CA LEU A 47 22.32 0.73 15.24
C LEU A 47 22.21 1.88 14.24
N PRO A 48 22.21 1.60 12.93
CA PRO A 48 21.90 2.60 11.93
C PRO A 48 20.52 3.23 12.18
N VAL A 49 20.43 4.55 12.03
CA VAL A 49 19.20 5.32 12.24
C VAL A 49 18.59 5.64 10.88
N PRO A 50 17.28 5.40 10.67
CA PRO A 50 16.62 5.79 9.43
C PRO A 50 16.60 7.32 9.29
N VAL A 51 16.84 7.79 8.07
CA VAL A 51 16.77 9.21 7.70
C VAL A 51 16.10 9.34 6.34
N GLN A 52 15.26 10.35 6.20
CA GLN A 52 14.64 10.74 4.95
C GLN A 52 15.55 11.72 4.22
N LEU A 53 15.97 11.35 3.00
CA LEU A 53 16.69 12.22 2.07
C LEU A 53 15.82 12.46 0.83
N ASP A 54 16.22 13.40 -0.04
CA ASP A 54 15.51 13.69 -1.30
C ASP A 54 15.41 12.46 -2.23
N THR A 55 16.32 11.51 -2.07
CA THR A 55 16.36 10.27 -2.85
C THR A 55 15.50 9.16 -2.27
N GLY A 56 14.88 9.34 -1.10
CA GLY A 56 14.15 8.31 -0.36
C GLY A 56 14.72 8.09 1.05
N ASN A 57 14.25 7.05 1.71
CA ASN A 57 14.73 6.67 3.04
C ASN A 57 16.04 5.87 2.94
N HIS A 58 16.95 6.13 3.88
CA HIS A 58 18.25 5.46 4.05
C HIS A 58 18.54 5.24 5.53
N TYR A 59 19.55 4.44 5.86
CA TYR A 59 20.06 4.38 7.22
C TYR A 59 21.45 4.96 7.32
N VAL A 60 21.68 5.77 8.36
CA VAL A 60 22.99 6.40 8.63
C VAL A 60 23.54 5.96 9.98
N ASN A 61 24.87 5.97 10.10
CA ASN A 61 25.51 5.84 11.41
C ASN A 61 25.43 7.14 12.21
N GLY A 62 25.89 7.13 13.47
CA GLY A 62 25.90 8.32 14.34
C GLY A 62 26.75 9.51 13.86
N ASN A 63 27.53 9.34 12.78
CA ASN A 63 28.26 10.41 12.09
C ASN A 63 27.55 10.90 10.82
N GLY A 64 26.34 10.41 10.54
CA GLY A 64 25.52 10.80 9.38
C GLY A 64 25.99 10.22 8.05
N LYS A 65 26.92 9.25 8.06
CA LYS A 65 27.29 8.54 6.84
C LYS A 65 26.29 7.43 6.58
N ILE A 66 25.86 7.28 5.32
CA ILE A 66 25.01 6.18 4.87
C ILE A 66 25.69 4.86 5.23
N ALA A 67 25.00 4.08 6.06
CA ALA A 67 25.38 2.74 6.48
C ALA A 67 24.61 1.68 5.67
N ILE A 68 23.33 1.95 5.36
CA ILE A 68 22.51 1.12 4.47
C ILE A 68 21.87 2.08 3.47
N SER A 69 22.20 1.89 2.19
CA SER A 69 21.67 2.71 1.11
C SER A 69 20.30 2.18 0.68
N GLY A 70 19.32 3.06 0.64
CA GLY A 70 18.08 2.85 -0.09
C GLY A 70 18.28 3.06 -1.61
N PRO A 71 17.25 3.52 -2.34
CA PRO A 71 16.08 4.22 -1.80
C PRO A 71 14.99 3.25 -1.30
N PHE A 72 14.54 3.47 -0.07
CA PHE A 72 13.33 2.87 0.47
C PHE A 72 12.22 3.91 0.47
N ASP A 73 10.98 3.50 0.19
CA ASP A 73 9.80 4.34 0.29
C ASP A 73 9.50 4.66 1.77
N SER A 74 9.71 3.69 2.67
CA SER A 74 9.68 3.88 4.12
C SER A 74 10.77 3.07 4.82
N ALA A 75 11.24 3.53 5.98
CA ALA A 75 12.25 2.84 6.77
C ALA A 75 12.00 2.99 8.28
N ALA A 76 11.67 1.89 8.95
CA ALA A 76 11.48 1.85 10.40
C ALA A 76 12.83 1.70 11.13
N PRO A 77 12.92 2.13 12.41
CA PRO A 77 14.07 1.82 13.25
C PRO A 77 14.32 0.31 13.37
N PHE A 78 15.57 -0.07 13.58
CA PHE A 78 15.91 -1.45 13.89
C PHE A 78 15.30 -1.86 15.24
N SER A 79 14.49 -2.91 15.22
CA SER A 79 14.03 -3.59 16.43
C SER A 79 14.39 -5.06 16.36
N ASN A 80 14.89 -5.61 17.46
CA ASN A 80 15.23 -7.03 17.55
C ASN A 80 16.24 -7.50 16.47
N GLY A 81 17.04 -6.57 15.92
CA GLY A 81 18.06 -6.84 14.90
C GLY A 81 17.58 -6.78 13.45
N LEU A 82 16.28 -6.52 13.22
CA LEU A 82 15.69 -6.32 11.90
C LEU A 82 15.08 -4.92 11.79
N ALA A 83 14.99 -4.40 10.58
CA ALA A 83 14.23 -3.18 10.30
C ALA A 83 13.23 -3.45 9.17
N GLN A 84 12.03 -2.92 9.34
CA GLN A 84 11.01 -2.94 8.29
C GLN A 84 11.27 -1.79 7.32
N VAL A 85 11.33 -2.11 6.03
CA VAL A 85 11.46 -1.12 4.96
C VAL A 85 10.47 -1.45 3.86
N SER A 86 10.02 -0.44 3.12
CA SER A 86 9.19 -0.67 1.92
C SER A 86 9.86 -0.11 0.68
N LYS A 87 9.60 -0.71 -0.47
CA LYS A 87 10.00 -0.20 -1.79
C LYS A 87 9.09 -0.78 -2.86
N GLY A 88 8.61 0.04 -3.80
CA GLY A 88 7.77 -0.43 -4.90
C GLY A 88 6.44 -1.05 -4.45
N GLY A 89 5.91 -0.64 -3.28
CA GLY A 89 4.70 -1.20 -2.69
C GLY A 89 4.91 -2.47 -1.86
N ASP A 90 6.06 -3.15 -1.99
CA ASP A 90 6.39 -4.30 -1.16
C ASP A 90 7.00 -3.88 0.18
N THR A 91 6.72 -4.65 1.23
CA THR A 91 7.31 -4.49 2.57
C THR A 91 8.26 -5.65 2.87
N TYR A 92 9.49 -5.34 3.25
CA TYR A 92 10.54 -6.32 3.57
C TYR A 92 11.21 -6.03 4.90
N PHE A 93 11.89 -7.04 5.43
CA PHE A 93 12.71 -6.93 6.63
C PHE A 93 14.17 -7.10 6.29
N ILE A 94 14.99 -6.11 6.64
CA ILE A 94 16.44 -6.11 6.43
C ILE A 94 17.19 -6.34 7.74
N ASN A 95 18.36 -6.97 7.65
CA ASN A 95 19.29 -7.09 8.76
C ASN A 95 20.17 -5.83 8.90
N LYS A 96 21.03 -5.78 9.93
CA LYS A 96 21.93 -4.62 10.19
C LYS A 96 22.96 -4.33 9.09
N LYS A 97 23.20 -5.27 8.17
CA LYS A 97 24.07 -5.09 6.99
C LYS A 97 23.30 -4.57 5.79
N GLY A 98 21.97 -4.52 5.85
CA GLY A 98 21.10 -4.18 4.74
C GLY A 98 20.66 -5.38 3.90
N ASP A 99 21.01 -6.61 4.26
CA ASP A 99 20.56 -7.78 3.51
C ASP A 99 19.08 -8.06 3.84
N GLU A 100 18.28 -8.32 2.80
CA GLU A 100 16.91 -8.80 2.97
C GLU A 100 16.90 -10.14 3.70
N VAL A 101 16.03 -10.25 4.70
CA VAL A 101 15.77 -11.50 5.44
C VAL A 101 14.51 -12.17 4.92
N PHE A 102 13.44 -11.41 4.73
CA PHE A 102 12.22 -11.88 4.06
C PHE A 102 11.35 -10.70 3.59
N THR A 103 10.51 -10.98 2.59
CA THR A 103 9.42 -10.10 2.12
C THR A 103 8.10 -10.49 2.79
N SER A 104 7.34 -9.53 3.30
CA SER A 104 6.03 -9.76 3.89
C SER A 104 4.98 -10.10 2.83
N LYS A 105 4.10 -11.05 3.17
CA LYS A 105 2.90 -11.39 2.39
C LYS A 105 1.59 -10.99 3.09
N TYR A 106 1.72 -10.31 4.22
CA TYR A 106 0.63 -9.90 5.10
C TYR A 106 0.27 -8.44 4.82
N GLU A 107 -0.99 -8.07 5.08
CA GLU A 107 -1.51 -6.72 4.85
C GLU A 107 -0.75 -5.69 5.70
N ALA A 108 -0.56 -5.99 6.99
CA ALA A 108 0.29 -5.23 7.87
C ALA A 108 1.22 -6.14 8.68
N VAL A 109 2.41 -5.63 8.98
CA VAL A 109 3.38 -6.22 9.91
C VAL A 109 3.91 -5.12 10.79
N GLU A 110 3.91 -5.33 12.10
CA GLU A 110 4.53 -4.43 13.07
C GLU A 110 6.04 -4.71 13.26
N PRO A 111 6.82 -3.77 13.79
CA PRO A 111 8.20 -4.02 14.18
C PRO A 111 8.34 -5.22 15.12
N PHE A 112 9.43 -5.99 14.95
CA PHE A 112 9.68 -7.14 15.80
C PHE A 112 9.88 -6.75 17.27
N SER A 113 9.21 -7.44 18.18
CA SER A 113 9.43 -7.31 19.62
C SER A 113 9.46 -8.70 20.28
N ASN A 114 10.39 -8.89 21.22
CA ASN A 114 10.70 -10.20 21.84
C ASN A 114 10.80 -11.38 20.85
N GLY A 115 11.23 -11.13 19.61
CA GLY A 115 11.42 -12.15 18.57
C GLY A 115 10.23 -12.43 17.66
N TYR A 116 9.10 -11.77 17.86
CA TYR A 116 7.87 -11.93 17.09
C TYR A 116 7.43 -10.58 16.50
N ALA A 117 6.74 -10.61 15.38
CA ALA A 117 6.05 -9.45 14.82
C ALA A 117 4.55 -9.75 14.75
N LEU A 118 3.74 -8.78 15.15
CA LEU A 118 2.29 -8.82 14.97
C LEU A 118 1.99 -8.64 13.47
N ILE A 119 1.10 -9.48 12.93
CA ILE A 119 0.65 -9.40 11.53
C ILE A 119 -0.86 -9.31 11.46
N SER A 120 -1.37 -8.71 10.39
CA SER A 120 -2.78 -8.75 10.02
C SER A 120 -2.98 -9.56 8.74
N ALA A 121 -4.07 -10.33 8.69
CA ALA A 121 -4.45 -11.09 7.50
C ALA A 121 -5.97 -11.18 7.38
N ASN A 122 -6.47 -11.18 6.15
CA ASN A 122 -7.88 -11.48 5.86
C ASN A 122 -8.21 -12.91 6.33
N ALA A 123 -9.27 -13.03 7.12
CA ALA A 123 -9.63 -14.29 7.78
C ALA A 123 -10.63 -15.15 7.02
N GLY A 124 -11.03 -14.74 5.82
CA GLY A 124 -11.87 -15.55 4.94
C GLY A 124 -12.70 -14.68 4.00
N LYS A 125 -13.53 -15.33 3.16
CA LYS A 125 -14.43 -14.63 2.22
C LYS A 125 -15.56 -13.87 2.92
N ASP A 126 -15.92 -14.28 4.13
CA ASP A 126 -17.09 -13.77 4.85
C ASP A 126 -16.73 -12.80 6.00
N GLU A 127 -15.43 -12.60 6.28
CA GLU A 127 -14.97 -11.67 7.30
C GLU A 127 -14.51 -10.35 6.68
N THR A 128 -15.14 -9.25 7.08
CA THR A 128 -14.84 -7.90 6.56
C THR A 128 -13.69 -7.20 7.29
N MET A 129 -13.21 -7.78 8.40
CA MET A 129 -12.13 -7.22 9.20
C MET A 129 -10.94 -8.18 9.28
N PRO A 130 -9.70 -7.67 9.22
CA PRO A 130 -8.52 -8.51 9.32
C PRO A 130 -8.39 -9.11 10.73
N ARG A 131 -7.77 -10.29 10.81
CA ARG A 131 -7.39 -10.93 12.07
C ARG A 131 -5.89 -10.82 12.30
N TYR A 132 -5.54 -10.84 13.57
CA TYR A 132 -4.17 -10.66 14.04
C TYR A 132 -3.54 -11.96 14.49
N GLY A 133 -2.28 -12.15 14.11
CA GLY A 133 -1.44 -13.30 14.45
C GLY A 133 0.03 -12.89 14.57
N TYR A 134 0.94 -13.85 14.65
CA TYR A 134 2.36 -13.56 14.88
C TYR A 134 3.29 -14.38 14.00
N ILE A 135 4.36 -13.74 13.53
CA ILE A 135 5.45 -14.38 12.79
C ILE A 135 6.78 -14.30 13.56
N ASP A 136 7.69 -15.24 13.30
CA ASP A 136 9.08 -15.18 13.80
C ASP A 136 9.98 -14.29 12.92
N LYS A 137 11.23 -14.08 13.35
CA LYS A 137 12.24 -13.27 12.62
C LYS A 137 12.61 -13.79 11.22
N LYS A 138 12.16 -14.99 10.85
CA LYS A 138 12.36 -15.57 9.51
C LYS A 138 11.09 -15.44 8.65
N GLY A 139 10.02 -14.82 9.17
CA GLY A 139 8.74 -14.68 8.50
C GLY A 139 7.83 -15.91 8.61
N ASN A 140 8.16 -16.90 9.44
CA ASN A 140 7.30 -18.07 9.61
C ASN A 140 6.15 -17.77 10.56
N LEU A 141 4.94 -18.19 10.21
CA LEU A 141 3.77 -18.08 11.06
C LEU A 141 3.93 -18.92 12.33
N GLN A 142 3.84 -18.26 13.48
CA GLN A 142 3.95 -18.87 14.81
C GLN A 142 2.58 -18.99 15.47
N ILE A 143 1.75 -17.96 15.32
CA ILE A 143 0.37 -17.94 15.82
C ILE A 143 -0.52 -17.53 14.66
N HIS A 144 -1.50 -18.37 14.34
CA HIS A 144 -2.44 -18.10 13.26
C HIS A 144 -3.25 -16.82 13.51
N PRO A 145 -3.59 -16.05 12.46
CA PRO A 145 -4.40 -14.85 12.61
C PRO A 145 -5.82 -15.21 13.04
N VAL A 146 -6.11 -15.13 14.33
CA VAL A 146 -7.40 -15.49 14.94
C VAL A 146 -7.94 -14.41 15.87
N TYR A 147 -7.11 -13.43 16.24
CA TYR A 147 -7.51 -12.37 17.16
C TYR A 147 -8.16 -11.22 16.41
N PHE A 148 -9.20 -10.61 16.98
CA PHE A 148 -9.75 -9.37 16.47
C PHE A 148 -8.80 -8.19 16.69
N THR A 149 -8.11 -8.17 17.83
CA THR A 149 -7.03 -7.23 18.13
C THR A 149 -6.03 -7.93 19.03
N ALA A 150 -4.76 -7.59 18.90
CA ALA A 150 -3.72 -8.13 19.77
C ALA A 150 -2.57 -7.13 19.93
N SER A 151 -1.85 -7.22 21.04
CA SER A 151 -0.70 -6.36 21.30
C SER A 151 0.58 -6.98 20.77
N SER A 152 1.55 -6.14 20.40
CA SER A 152 2.92 -6.59 20.18
C SER A 152 3.47 -7.31 21.43
N PHE A 153 4.29 -8.36 21.22
CA PHE A 153 4.94 -9.04 22.32
C PHE A 153 5.82 -8.07 23.11
N SER A 154 5.71 -8.10 24.42
CA SER A 154 6.59 -7.35 25.31
C SER A 154 6.84 -8.17 26.57
N GLU A 155 8.09 -8.20 27.04
CA GLU A 155 8.49 -8.95 28.23
C GLU A 155 8.12 -10.45 28.20
N GLY A 156 8.08 -11.03 27.01
CA GLY A 156 7.74 -12.44 26.76
C GLY A 156 6.23 -12.75 26.74
N LEU A 157 5.36 -11.74 26.78
CA LEU A 157 3.91 -11.89 26.77
C LEU A 157 3.25 -10.96 25.75
N ALA A 158 2.07 -11.36 25.28
CA ALA A 158 1.17 -10.51 24.52
C ALA A 158 -0.27 -10.71 25.01
N LEU A 159 -1.16 -9.78 24.65
CA LEU A 159 -2.59 -9.92 24.84
C LEU A 159 -3.27 -10.06 23.49
N GLY A 160 -4.25 -10.94 23.39
CA GLY A 160 -5.11 -11.07 22.22
C GLY A 160 -6.57 -11.08 22.63
N VAL A 161 -7.43 -10.45 21.83
CA VAL A 161 -8.88 -10.48 22.00
C VAL A 161 -9.47 -11.39 20.94
N TYR A 162 -10.07 -12.48 21.39
CA TYR A 162 -10.64 -13.52 20.55
C TYR A 162 -12.17 -13.42 20.55
N PRO A 163 -12.83 -13.30 19.38
CA PRO A 163 -14.29 -13.37 19.31
C PRO A 163 -14.75 -14.81 19.54
N ASN A 164 -15.56 -15.06 20.56
CA ASN A 164 -16.18 -16.37 20.77
C ASN A 164 -17.65 -16.31 20.37
N ASP A 165 -17.90 -16.56 19.07
CA ASP A 165 -19.24 -16.55 18.48
C ASP A 165 -20.20 -17.56 19.12
N ALA A 166 -19.68 -18.63 19.73
CA ALA A 166 -20.50 -19.64 20.39
C ALA A 166 -21.11 -19.16 21.71
N GLU A 167 -20.46 -18.21 22.38
CA GLU A 167 -20.90 -17.65 23.67
C GLU A 167 -21.43 -16.21 23.53
N GLU A 168 -21.46 -15.63 22.31
CA GLU A 168 -21.71 -14.20 22.06
C GLU A 168 -20.82 -13.27 22.91
N GLU A 169 -19.65 -13.77 23.32
CA GLU A 169 -18.72 -13.08 24.20
C GLU A 169 -17.34 -12.98 23.55
N TRP A 170 -16.61 -11.96 23.98
CA TRP A 170 -15.24 -11.74 23.55
C TRP A 170 -14.32 -12.13 24.69
N GLU A 171 -13.26 -12.86 24.36
CA GLU A 171 -12.32 -13.40 25.33
C GLU A 171 -11.00 -12.66 25.26
N VAL A 172 -10.46 -12.29 26.42
CA VAL A 172 -9.08 -11.81 26.51
C VAL A 172 -8.16 -12.98 26.82
N HIS A 173 -7.16 -13.19 25.97
CA HIS A 173 -6.14 -14.22 26.12
C HIS A 173 -4.79 -13.60 26.45
N LEU A 174 -4.11 -14.20 27.41
CA LEU A 174 -2.67 -14.01 27.61
C LEU A 174 -1.92 -15.01 26.73
N ILE A 175 -0.97 -14.52 25.95
CA ILE A 175 -0.21 -15.28 24.97
C ILE A 175 1.26 -15.27 25.37
N ASP A 176 1.88 -16.45 25.51
CA ASP A 176 3.33 -16.56 25.72
C ASP A 176 4.11 -16.78 24.42
N THR A 177 5.44 -16.66 24.47
CA THR A 177 6.31 -16.86 23.30
C THR A 177 6.32 -18.29 22.76
N ASN A 178 5.78 -19.28 23.48
CA ASN A 178 5.62 -20.63 22.96
C ASN A 178 4.29 -20.82 22.22
N GLY A 179 3.47 -19.78 22.13
CA GLY A 179 2.12 -19.84 21.57
C GLY A 179 1.08 -20.42 22.53
N ASN A 180 1.40 -20.58 23.82
CA ASN A 180 0.41 -21.00 24.79
C ASN A 180 -0.55 -19.84 25.06
N MET A 181 -1.84 -20.15 25.05
CA MET A 181 -2.92 -19.19 25.27
C MET A 181 -3.62 -19.51 26.59
N LYS A 182 -3.82 -18.50 27.42
CA LYS A 182 -4.57 -18.58 28.68
C LYS A 182 -5.72 -17.57 28.66
N LYS A 183 -6.96 -18.06 28.61
CA LYS A 183 -8.17 -17.24 28.79
C LYS A 183 -8.14 -16.56 30.16
N LEU A 184 -8.49 -15.27 30.20
CA LEU A 184 -8.63 -14.49 31.42
C LEU A 184 -10.13 -14.36 31.78
N PRO A 185 -10.66 -15.21 32.69
CA PRO A 185 -12.11 -15.43 32.84
C PRO A 185 -12.89 -14.27 33.47
N ASN A 186 -12.22 -13.29 34.05
CA ASN A 186 -12.86 -12.15 34.74
C ASN A 186 -12.81 -10.86 33.93
N LEU A 187 -12.48 -10.94 32.63
CA LEU A 187 -12.45 -9.83 31.70
C LEU A 187 -13.47 -10.10 30.61
N SER A 188 -14.62 -9.43 30.66
CA SER A 188 -15.58 -9.47 29.56
C SER A 188 -15.14 -8.47 28.50
N ALA A 189 -14.71 -8.97 27.34
CA ALA A 189 -14.29 -8.10 26.25
C ALA A 189 -15.46 -7.61 25.37
N GLY A 190 -16.72 -7.69 25.84
CA GLY A 190 -17.91 -7.31 25.07
C GLY A 190 -17.90 -5.89 24.50
N ASN A 191 -16.97 -5.04 24.98
CA ASN A 191 -16.64 -3.73 24.43
C ASN A 191 -15.12 -3.50 24.25
N THR A 192 -14.24 -4.51 24.35
CA THR A 192 -12.78 -4.29 24.26
C THR A 192 -12.35 -3.91 22.86
N THR A 193 -11.82 -2.70 22.73
CA THR A 193 -11.37 -2.17 21.44
C THR A 193 -9.86 -2.33 21.26
N THR A 194 -9.09 -2.17 22.34
CA THR A 194 -7.63 -2.15 22.27
C THR A 194 -6.98 -2.84 23.48
N VAL A 195 -5.91 -3.58 23.23
CA VAL A 195 -5.01 -4.12 24.26
C VAL A 195 -3.62 -3.55 24.04
N LEU A 196 -2.97 -3.07 25.10
CA LEU A 196 -1.62 -2.50 25.03
C LEU A 196 -0.57 -3.57 25.36
N PRO A 197 0.66 -3.45 24.82
CA PRO A 197 1.78 -4.31 25.20
C PRO A 197 2.10 -4.21 26.70
N PHE A 198 2.72 -5.26 27.23
CA PHE A 198 3.23 -5.21 28.60
C PHE A 198 4.31 -4.12 28.76
N SER A 199 4.24 -3.37 29.85
CA SER A 199 5.24 -2.39 30.27
C SER A 199 5.47 -2.52 31.78
N GLU A 200 6.71 -2.76 32.17
CA GLU A 200 7.14 -3.16 33.51
C GLU A 200 6.28 -4.26 34.17
N GLY A 201 5.84 -5.26 33.40
CA GLY A 201 5.01 -6.36 33.87
C GLY A 201 3.57 -5.96 34.19
N ARG A 202 3.08 -4.89 33.56
CA ARG A 202 1.69 -4.47 33.54
C ARG A 202 1.18 -4.39 32.13
N ALA A 203 -0.08 -4.73 31.93
CA ALA A 203 -0.74 -4.48 30.66
C ALA A 203 -2.06 -3.75 30.91
N VAL A 204 -2.44 -2.95 29.91
CA VAL A 204 -3.66 -2.14 29.93
C VAL A 204 -4.61 -2.70 28.88
N ILE A 205 -5.87 -2.86 29.27
CA ILE A 205 -6.96 -3.23 28.37
C ILE A 205 -7.90 -2.05 28.34
N LEU A 206 -8.15 -1.52 27.15
CA LEU A 206 -9.02 -0.38 26.91
C LEU A 206 -10.32 -0.89 26.29
N PRO A 207 -11.42 -0.92 27.08
CA PRO A 207 -12.72 -1.12 26.53
C PRO A 207 -13.20 0.14 25.80
N SER A 208 -14.35 0.05 25.14
CA SER A 208 -14.85 1.09 24.23
C SER A 208 -14.87 2.46 24.89
N GLN A 209 -14.96 3.52 24.09
CA GLN A 209 -14.78 4.93 24.47
C GLN A 209 -15.57 5.47 25.69
N TYR A 210 -16.42 4.67 26.32
CA TYR A 210 -17.19 5.00 27.52
C TYR A 210 -16.87 4.11 28.72
N ALA A 211 -15.81 3.30 28.64
CA ALA A 211 -15.46 2.31 29.62
C ALA A 211 -14.05 2.57 30.20
N HIS A 212 -13.90 2.21 31.46
CA HIS A 212 -12.67 2.39 32.19
C HIS A 212 -11.62 1.35 31.80
N ALA A 213 -10.36 1.77 31.78
CA ALA A 213 -9.22 0.91 31.56
C ALA A 213 -9.09 -0.16 32.65
N TYR A 214 -8.79 -1.39 32.26
CA TYR A 214 -8.32 -2.43 33.17
C TYR A 214 -6.80 -2.43 33.21
N LEU A 215 -6.24 -2.50 34.41
CA LEU A 215 -4.83 -2.73 34.66
C LEU A 215 -4.63 -4.16 35.17
N ILE A 216 -3.78 -4.94 34.50
CA ILE A 216 -3.48 -6.32 34.89
C ILE A 216 -1.99 -6.56 35.12
N ASP A 217 -1.66 -7.58 35.92
CA ASP A 217 -0.30 -8.13 36.00
C ASP A 217 -0.05 -9.25 34.96
N LYS A 218 1.16 -9.82 34.98
CA LYS A 218 1.60 -10.89 34.07
C LYS A 218 0.82 -12.19 34.23
N GLU A 219 0.19 -12.40 35.37
CA GLU A 219 -0.62 -13.58 35.65
C GLU A 219 -2.08 -13.39 35.19
N GLY A 220 -2.44 -12.17 34.76
CA GLY A 220 -3.78 -11.76 34.36
C GLY A 220 -4.67 -11.35 35.53
N LYS A 221 -4.09 -11.07 36.71
CA LYS A 221 -4.84 -10.55 37.84
C LYS A 221 -5.14 -9.07 37.62
N ILE A 222 -6.39 -8.70 37.81
CA ILE A 222 -6.85 -7.30 37.78
C ILE A 222 -6.30 -6.58 39.02
N LEU A 223 -5.56 -5.49 38.78
CA LEU A 223 -5.01 -4.61 39.79
C LEU A 223 -5.87 -3.35 39.98
N SER A 224 -6.41 -2.83 38.87
CA SER A 224 -7.36 -1.73 38.86
C SER A 224 -8.39 -1.93 37.75
N GLN A 225 -9.62 -1.54 38.03
CA GLN A 225 -10.75 -1.50 37.11
C GLN A 225 -11.66 -0.32 37.50
N ASP A 226 -12.47 0.17 36.56
CA ASP A 226 -13.54 1.16 36.80
C ASP A 226 -13.09 2.49 37.43
N THR A 227 -11.80 2.81 37.38
CA THR A 227 -11.23 4.00 38.02
C THR A 227 -10.70 5.00 37.00
N TYR A 228 -9.95 4.52 36.02
CA TYR A 228 -9.23 5.36 35.07
C TYR A 228 -9.87 5.23 33.70
N GLN A 229 -10.03 6.34 32.98
CA GLN A 229 -10.50 6.32 31.60
C GLN A 229 -9.39 5.84 30.67
N VAL A 230 -8.16 6.31 30.91
CA VAL A 230 -6.97 5.94 30.14
C VAL A 230 -5.82 5.67 31.09
N ILE A 231 -5.00 4.67 30.77
CA ILE A 231 -3.71 4.37 31.40
C ILE A 231 -2.70 4.20 30.27
N GLN A 232 -1.61 4.99 30.30
CA GLN A 232 -0.50 4.88 29.36
C GLN A 232 0.54 3.85 29.85
N SER A 233 1.65 3.67 29.12
CA SER A 233 2.66 2.67 29.45
C SER A 233 3.36 2.99 30.78
N PHE A 234 3.75 1.96 31.51
CA PHE A 234 4.61 2.10 32.67
C PHE A 234 6.03 2.37 32.24
N HIS A 235 6.62 3.41 32.80
CA HIS A 235 8.03 3.68 32.70
C HIS A 235 8.55 4.16 34.05
N ASN A 236 9.63 3.55 34.52
CA ASN A 236 10.29 3.88 35.78
C ASN A 236 9.38 3.75 37.03
N GLY A 237 8.46 2.77 37.01
CA GLY A 237 7.53 2.45 38.10
C GLY A 237 6.23 3.24 38.11
N LEU A 238 6.01 4.15 37.16
CA LEU A 238 4.85 5.04 37.08
C LEU A 238 4.22 4.98 35.69
N ALA A 239 2.91 5.17 35.62
CA ALA A 239 2.17 5.34 34.37
C ALA A 239 1.28 6.60 34.44
N PRO A 240 1.27 7.44 33.40
CA PRO A 240 0.23 8.46 33.24
C PRO A 240 -1.15 7.81 33.21
N ALA A 241 -2.10 8.41 33.92
CA ALA A 241 -3.49 8.00 33.90
C ALA A 241 -4.41 9.22 33.88
N MET A 242 -5.59 9.03 33.30
CA MET A 242 -6.61 10.06 33.19
C MET A 242 -7.87 9.64 33.94
N ILE A 243 -8.42 10.58 34.72
CA ILE A 243 -9.78 10.49 35.26
C ILE A 243 -10.65 11.56 34.58
N LEU A 244 -11.95 11.29 34.50
CA LEU A 244 -12.94 12.24 34.00
C LEU A 244 -13.79 12.72 35.18
N ASP A 245 -13.88 14.03 35.38
CA ASP A 245 -14.89 14.61 36.27
C ASP A 245 -16.24 14.54 35.54
N GLU A 246 -17.14 13.68 36.01
CA GLU A 246 -18.45 13.49 35.37
C GLU A 246 -19.37 14.72 35.48
N ALA A 247 -19.16 15.59 36.47
CA ALA A 247 -20.00 16.77 36.67
C ALA A 247 -19.62 17.91 35.73
N THR A 248 -18.32 18.08 35.45
CA THR A 248 -17.81 19.15 34.58
C THR A 248 -17.50 18.65 33.16
N GLY A 249 -17.28 17.34 33.00
CA GLY A 249 -16.73 16.75 31.78
C GLY A 249 -15.24 17.04 31.58
N GLU A 250 -14.54 17.55 32.60
CA GLU A 250 -13.12 17.88 32.52
C GLU A 250 -12.25 16.65 32.75
N GLU A 251 -11.18 16.56 31.96
CA GLU A 251 -10.16 15.52 32.07
C GLU A 251 -9.07 15.97 33.04
N HIS A 252 -8.65 15.07 33.93
CA HIS A 252 -7.56 15.33 34.85
C HIS A 252 -6.53 14.21 34.77
N TRP A 253 -5.29 14.61 34.48
CA TRP A 253 -4.16 13.71 34.37
C TRP A 253 -3.34 13.68 35.65
N GLY A 254 -2.86 12.48 35.99
CA GLY A 254 -2.02 12.17 37.14
C GLY A 254 -1.18 10.93 36.85
N TYR A 255 -0.58 10.35 37.88
CA TYR A 255 0.22 9.13 37.70
C TYR A 255 -0.14 8.08 38.74
N ILE A 256 -0.12 6.83 38.29
CA ILE A 256 -0.36 5.65 39.11
C ILE A 256 0.90 4.82 39.25
N ASP A 257 1.02 4.10 40.36
CA ASP A 257 2.04 3.09 40.55
C ASP A 257 1.65 1.75 39.94
N LYS A 258 2.54 0.77 40.04
CA LYS A 258 2.34 -0.59 39.52
C LYS A 258 1.28 -1.37 40.28
N GLN A 259 0.70 -0.87 41.36
CA GLN A 259 -0.44 -1.46 42.02
C GLN A 259 -1.76 -0.87 41.51
N GLY A 260 -1.68 0.14 40.63
CA GLY A 260 -2.84 0.91 40.15
C GLY A 260 -3.26 2.00 41.13
N GLU A 261 -2.45 2.26 42.16
CA GLU A 261 -2.73 3.27 43.17
C GLU A 261 -2.19 4.62 42.73
N LYS A 262 -2.87 5.69 43.12
CA LYS A 262 -2.45 7.07 42.81
C LYS A 262 -1.08 7.37 43.45
N ALA A 263 -0.09 7.63 42.61
CA ALA A 263 1.27 8.01 43.02
C ALA A 263 1.47 9.53 42.94
N ILE A 264 0.97 10.17 41.88
CA ILE A 264 0.99 11.63 41.70
C ILE A 264 -0.46 12.12 41.50
N PRO A 265 -0.90 13.20 42.17
CA PRO A 265 -2.28 13.69 42.08
C PRO A 265 -2.77 13.95 40.64
N PHE A 266 -4.05 13.67 40.39
CA PHE A 266 -4.75 14.02 39.15
C PHE A 266 -5.09 15.51 39.16
N GLN A 267 -4.16 16.32 38.68
CA GLN A 267 -4.22 17.79 38.77
C GLN A 267 -3.72 18.49 37.52
N TYR A 268 -3.25 17.72 36.52
CA TYR A 268 -2.69 18.25 35.29
C TYR A 268 -3.76 18.25 34.19
N ASP A 269 -3.63 19.18 33.25
CA ASP A 269 -4.47 19.23 32.06
C ASP A 269 -4.10 18.08 31.10
N ASP A 270 -2.82 17.69 31.08
CA ASP A 270 -2.26 16.59 30.30
C ASP A 270 -0.94 16.08 30.94
N ALA A 271 -0.53 14.85 30.66
CA ALA A 271 0.69 14.23 31.17
C ALA A 271 1.30 13.21 30.19
N LEU A 272 2.62 13.29 29.99
CA LEU A 272 3.38 12.34 29.17
C LEU A 272 4.02 11.24 30.02
N GLU A 273 4.49 10.19 29.36
CA GLU A 273 5.27 9.11 29.99
C GLU A 273 6.55 9.64 30.65
N PHE A 274 6.93 9.02 31.78
CA PHE A 274 8.18 9.36 32.44
C PHE A 274 9.38 8.96 31.58
N GLY A 275 10.41 9.81 31.55
CA GLY A 275 11.78 9.40 31.21
C GLY A 275 12.45 8.72 32.41
N ASN A 276 13.75 8.93 32.61
CA ASN A 276 14.45 8.28 33.72
C ASN A 276 13.98 8.78 35.09
N GLN A 277 13.93 10.10 35.26
CA GLN A 277 13.65 10.77 36.54
C GLN A 277 12.59 11.88 36.44
N ALA A 278 12.23 12.30 35.23
CA ALA A 278 11.31 13.40 34.98
C ALA A 278 10.26 13.06 33.92
N SER A 279 9.16 13.80 33.94
CA SER A 279 8.13 13.80 32.88
C SER A 279 7.71 15.22 32.52
N LEU A 280 7.02 15.36 31.39
CA LEU A 280 6.35 16.58 30.97
C LEU A 280 4.88 16.50 31.39
N ALA A 281 4.38 17.57 32.00
CA ALA A 281 2.97 17.71 32.37
C ALA A 281 2.45 19.10 32.02
N GLN A 282 1.20 19.19 31.62
CA GLN A 282 0.55 20.43 31.22
C GLN A 282 -0.29 21.01 32.36
N SER A 283 -0.22 22.32 32.56
CA SER A 283 -1.12 23.05 33.46
C SER A 283 -1.31 24.48 32.96
N GLY A 284 -2.55 24.95 32.95
CA GLY A 284 -2.91 26.24 32.38
C GLY A 284 -2.62 26.32 30.88
N GLY A 285 -2.69 25.19 30.17
CA GLY A 285 -2.41 25.10 28.73
C GLY A 285 -0.92 25.17 28.36
N SER A 286 0.01 25.24 29.32
CA SER A 286 1.46 25.23 29.06
C SER A 286 2.11 23.99 29.67
N TRP A 287 3.16 23.49 29.04
CA TRP A 287 3.93 22.33 29.50
C TRP A 287 5.06 22.75 30.43
N GLY A 288 5.25 21.98 31.51
CA GLY A 288 6.38 22.07 32.43
C GLY A 288 6.99 20.69 32.67
N ILE A 289 8.05 20.62 33.48
CA ILE A 289 8.75 19.37 33.82
C ILE A 289 8.54 19.06 35.29
N ILE A 290 8.12 17.84 35.59
CA ILE A 290 7.89 17.34 36.95
C ILE A 290 8.85 16.20 37.30
N ASN A 291 9.15 16.05 38.60
CA ASN A 291 9.86 14.89 39.12
C ASN A 291 8.87 13.76 39.50
N LYS A 292 9.41 12.60 39.95
CA LYS A 292 8.60 11.44 40.40
C LYS A 292 7.68 11.70 41.62
N LYS A 293 7.77 12.85 42.28
CA LYS A 293 6.85 13.28 43.34
C LYS A 293 5.75 14.22 42.83
N GLY A 294 5.77 14.59 41.56
CA GLY A 294 4.89 15.61 40.98
C GLY A 294 5.29 17.04 41.31
N GLU A 295 6.51 17.28 41.79
CA GLU A 295 7.01 18.64 42.03
C GLU A 295 7.59 19.19 40.73
N TRP A 296 7.29 20.45 40.40
CA TRP A 296 7.86 21.12 39.23
C TRP A 296 9.38 21.26 39.36
N ILE A 297 10.12 20.60 38.48
CA ILE A 297 11.53 20.91 38.19
C ILE A 297 11.59 22.20 37.38
N LYS A 298 10.67 22.33 36.41
CA LYS A 298 10.45 23.54 35.61
C LYS A 298 8.96 23.82 35.56
N GLU A 299 8.56 25.00 36.06
CA GLU A 299 7.18 25.47 35.98
C GLU A 299 6.67 25.51 34.53
N PRO A 300 5.35 25.30 34.30
CA PRO A 300 4.71 25.42 33.00
C PRO A 300 5.12 26.70 32.25
N ALA A 301 5.80 26.53 31.13
CA ALA A 301 6.32 27.63 30.32
C ALA A 301 6.51 27.29 28.84
N PHE A 302 6.36 26.01 28.47
CA PHE A 302 6.52 25.57 27.09
C PHE A 302 5.17 25.52 26.39
N GLU A 303 5.09 26.03 25.17
CA GLU A 303 3.87 26.01 24.34
C GLU A 303 3.50 24.58 23.92
N SER A 304 4.51 23.71 23.77
CA SER A 304 4.37 22.32 23.39
C SER A 304 5.63 21.55 23.81
N ALA A 305 5.49 20.24 24.04
CA ALA A 305 6.59 19.37 24.43
C ALA A 305 6.40 17.95 23.89
N SER A 306 7.50 17.23 23.67
CA SER A 306 7.52 15.78 23.47
C SER A 306 7.88 15.05 24.77
N THR A 307 7.70 13.73 24.79
CA THR A 307 8.32 12.90 25.83
C THR A 307 9.85 12.97 25.76
N PHE A 308 10.52 12.56 26.84
CA PHE A 308 11.97 12.40 26.84
C PHE A 308 12.37 11.19 25.98
N SER A 309 13.30 11.41 25.04
CA SER A 309 13.92 10.37 24.24
C SER A 309 15.41 10.66 24.09
N ASP A 310 16.26 9.64 24.24
CA ASP A 310 17.72 9.78 24.39
C ASP A 310 18.13 10.84 25.45
N GLY A 311 17.30 11.00 26.50
CA GLY A 311 17.51 11.95 27.60
C GLY A 311 17.15 13.41 27.28
N LEU A 312 16.55 13.70 26.13
CA LEU A 312 16.12 15.05 25.73
C LEU A 312 14.65 15.05 25.29
N ALA A 313 13.94 16.14 25.61
CA ALA A 313 12.60 16.41 25.10
C ALA A 313 12.64 17.60 24.16
N ALA A 314 11.98 17.51 23.00
CA ALA A 314 11.72 18.66 22.15
C ALA A 314 10.70 19.56 22.87
N VAL A 315 11.00 20.85 23.02
CA VAL A 315 10.11 21.82 23.68
C VAL A 315 10.02 23.10 22.86
N LYS A 316 8.85 23.71 22.87
CA LYS A 316 8.55 24.92 22.08
C LYS A 316 8.41 26.16 22.98
N ILE A 317 9.16 27.21 22.64
CA ILE A 317 9.18 28.50 23.34
C ILE A 317 9.18 29.62 22.31
N ASP A 318 8.28 30.58 22.45
CA ASP A 318 8.12 31.74 21.55
C ASP A 318 8.04 31.32 20.07
N GLY A 319 7.23 30.29 19.80
CA GLY A 319 7.03 29.78 18.44
C GLY A 319 8.17 28.92 17.88
N ARG A 320 9.27 28.70 18.61
CA ARG A 320 10.43 27.94 18.13
C ARG A 320 10.74 26.72 18.99
N TRP A 321 11.20 25.67 18.36
CA TRP A 321 11.60 24.43 19.02
C TRP A 321 13.08 24.44 19.42
N GLY A 322 13.35 23.88 20.59
CA GLY A 322 14.66 23.52 21.12
C GLY A 322 14.56 22.20 21.88
N TYR A 323 15.60 21.86 22.65
CA TYR A 323 15.62 20.62 23.43
C TYR A 323 16.05 20.86 24.87
N ALA A 324 15.28 20.32 25.80
CA ALA A 324 15.53 20.35 27.24
C ALA A 324 15.92 18.97 27.77
N ASN A 325 16.80 18.93 28.78
CA ASN A 325 17.08 17.71 29.53
C ASN A 325 16.10 17.52 30.70
N GLU A 326 16.19 16.38 31.38
CA GLU A 326 15.34 16.05 32.55
C GLU A 326 15.53 17.00 33.76
N ALA A 327 16.62 17.76 33.81
CA ALA A 327 16.84 18.81 34.82
C ALA A 327 16.16 20.15 34.47
N GLY A 328 15.48 20.23 33.32
CA GLY A 328 14.83 21.44 32.82
C GLY A 328 15.79 22.47 32.22
N GLU A 329 17.03 22.07 31.93
CA GLU A 329 18.02 22.90 31.27
C GLU A 329 17.87 22.77 29.75
N MET A 330 17.86 23.91 29.04
CA MET A 330 17.90 23.90 27.58
C MET A 330 19.29 23.47 27.11
N VAL A 331 19.41 22.25 26.59
CA VAL A 331 20.64 21.73 25.97
C VAL A 331 20.83 22.32 24.57
N ILE A 332 19.72 22.52 23.85
CA ILE A 332 19.71 23.18 22.55
C ILE A 332 18.68 24.30 22.62
N SER A 333 19.13 25.56 22.52
CA SER A 333 18.24 26.71 22.61
C SER A 333 17.17 26.70 21.51
N PRO A 334 15.96 27.24 21.77
CA PRO A 334 14.90 27.33 20.78
C PRO A 334 15.35 28.10 19.54
N GLN A 335 15.39 27.41 18.40
CA GLN A 335 15.86 27.99 17.14
C GLN A 335 15.21 27.37 15.90
N PHE A 336 14.59 26.20 16.05
CA PHE A 336 14.01 25.43 14.95
C PHE A 336 12.53 25.79 14.74
N THR A 337 12.06 25.73 13.50
CA THR A 337 10.64 25.86 13.17
C THR A 337 9.88 24.55 13.34
N SER A 338 10.57 23.41 13.24
CA SER A 338 10.08 22.07 13.58
C SER A 338 11.20 21.23 14.20
N ALA A 339 10.87 20.28 15.07
CA ALA A 339 11.82 19.41 15.76
C ALA A 339 11.16 18.09 16.17
N GLU A 340 11.70 16.96 15.70
CA GLU A 340 11.28 15.62 16.11
C GLU A 340 12.03 15.16 17.39
N PRO A 341 11.49 14.21 18.16
CA PRO A 341 12.21 13.59 19.27
C PRO A 341 13.52 12.91 18.81
N PHE A 342 14.53 12.90 19.67
CA PHE A 342 15.77 12.17 19.40
C PHE A 342 15.52 10.67 19.30
N ARG A 343 16.15 10.00 18.33
CA ARG A 343 16.16 8.54 18.20
C ARG A 343 17.55 8.08 17.76
N GLY A 344 18.15 7.18 18.52
CA GLY A 344 19.50 6.67 18.20
C GLY A 344 20.59 7.77 18.19
N GLY A 345 20.36 8.86 18.91
CA GLY A 345 21.25 10.01 19.04
C GLY A 345 21.13 11.06 17.93
N LEU A 346 20.15 10.93 17.04
CA LEU A 346 19.84 11.92 16.00
C LEU A 346 18.41 12.43 16.13
N ALA A 347 18.17 13.68 15.76
CA ALA A 347 16.84 14.26 15.64
C ALA A 347 16.72 15.04 14.33
N GLU A 348 15.57 14.92 13.68
CA GLU A 348 15.22 15.74 12.53
C GLU A 348 14.77 17.13 12.99
N VAL A 349 15.31 18.17 12.36
CA VAL A 349 14.98 19.55 12.66
C VAL A 349 14.87 20.38 11.38
N THR A 350 14.04 21.40 11.43
CA THR A 350 13.87 22.36 10.33
C THR A 350 14.15 23.78 10.81
N VAL A 351 14.85 24.57 10.00
CA VAL A 351 14.98 26.04 10.16
C VAL A 351 14.56 26.72 8.86
N GLY A 352 13.37 27.32 8.85
CA GLY A 352 12.82 27.92 7.64
C GLY A 352 12.50 26.83 6.61
N GLN A 353 13.19 26.84 5.46
CA GLN A 353 13.06 25.80 4.42
C GLN A 353 14.16 24.73 4.49
N ASN A 354 15.09 24.81 5.43
CA ASN A 354 16.21 23.89 5.54
C ASN A 354 15.94 22.82 6.59
N THR A 355 15.80 21.57 6.17
CA THR A 355 15.68 20.39 7.05
C THR A 355 17.02 19.65 7.16
N GLY A 356 17.27 19.00 8.29
CA GLY A 356 18.45 18.17 8.49
C GLY A 356 18.42 17.41 9.81
N TYR A 357 19.49 16.66 10.07
CA TYR A 357 19.63 15.85 11.28
C TYR A 357 20.72 16.40 12.18
N ILE A 358 20.40 16.61 13.45
CA ILE A 358 21.32 17.08 14.48
C ILE A 358 21.64 15.96 15.48
N ASN A 359 22.80 16.05 16.12
CA ASN A 359 23.12 15.23 17.29
C ASN A 359 22.63 15.89 18.59
N SER A 360 22.76 15.18 19.71
CA SER A 360 22.36 15.65 21.04
C SER A 360 23.04 16.93 21.55
N LYS A 361 24.08 17.43 20.86
CA LYS A 361 24.74 18.71 21.12
C LYS A 361 24.23 19.85 20.22
N GLY A 362 23.19 19.60 19.42
CA GLY A 362 22.63 20.55 18.46
C GLY A 362 23.49 20.77 17.21
N LYS A 363 24.52 19.94 16.98
CA LYS A 363 25.35 20.04 15.79
C LYS A 363 24.73 19.24 14.66
N TYR A 364 24.54 19.89 13.51
CA TYR A 364 24.16 19.22 12.28
C TYR A 364 25.16 18.13 11.91
N VAL A 365 24.63 16.93 11.72
CA VAL A 365 25.33 15.76 11.22
C VAL A 365 25.00 15.56 9.73
N ILE A 366 23.75 15.86 9.34
CA ILE A 366 23.30 15.90 7.95
C ILE A 366 22.57 17.23 7.75
N LYS A 367 22.91 17.95 6.68
CA LYS A 367 22.14 19.10 6.21
C LYS A 367 21.64 18.77 4.82
N LEU A 368 20.33 18.69 4.64
CA LEU A 368 19.76 18.34 3.34
C LEU A 368 20.13 19.40 2.29
N SER A 369 20.24 20.68 2.69
CA SER A 369 20.72 21.77 1.83
C SER A 369 22.15 21.61 1.31
N ASP A 370 22.99 20.85 2.02
CA ASP A 370 24.41 20.67 1.68
C ASP A 370 24.63 19.37 0.89
N LEU A 371 23.62 18.50 0.83
CA LEU A 371 23.65 17.36 -0.08
C LEU A 371 23.53 17.91 -1.50
N PRO A 372 24.33 17.40 -2.45
CA PRO A 372 24.11 17.74 -3.84
C PRO A 372 22.65 17.39 -4.14
N SER A 373 21.89 18.37 -4.62
CA SER A 373 20.62 18.07 -5.25
C SER A 373 20.96 17.16 -6.42
N GLU A 374 20.84 15.85 -6.22
CA GLU A 374 20.63 14.98 -7.35
C GLU A 374 19.41 15.58 -8.02
N LYS A 375 19.62 16.16 -9.21
CA LYS A 375 18.52 16.50 -10.11
C LYS A 375 17.60 15.31 -10.03
N THR A 376 16.39 15.54 -9.52
CA THR A 376 15.34 14.54 -9.36
C THR A 376 15.45 13.63 -10.57
N LYS A 377 15.93 12.40 -10.38
CA LYS A 377 15.77 11.40 -11.43
C LYS A 377 14.27 11.38 -11.62
N GLU A 378 13.82 11.75 -12.82
CA GLU A 378 12.44 11.52 -13.23
C GLU A 378 12.09 10.12 -12.73
N GLN A 379 11.12 10.07 -11.81
CA GLN A 379 10.71 8.84 -11.17
C GLN A 379 10.41 7.87 -12.30
N GLU A 380 11.17 6.76 -12.39
CA GLU A 380 10.94 5.83 -13.49
C GLU A 380 9.49 5.35 -13.38
N PRO A 381 8.71 5.46 -14.47
CA PRO A 381 7.30 5.10 -14.43
C PRO A 381 7.17 3.64 -13.99
N ILE A 382 6.26 3.38 -13.04
CA ILE A 382 5.81 2.02 -12.71
C ILE A 382 5.54 1.31 -14.04
N SER A 383 6.02 0.08 -14.21
CA SER A 383 5.84 -0.61 -15.49
C SER A 383 4.35 -0.92 -15.72
N LYS A 384 3.93 -1.08 -16.97
CA LYS A 384 2.53 -1.44 -17.28
C LYS A 384 2.12 -2.78 -16.63
N GLU A 385 3.07 -3.71 -16.48
CA GLU A 385 2.87 -5.02 -15.84
C GLU A 385 2.65 -4.87 -14.34
N GLU A 386 3.42 -4.00 -13.68
CA GLU A 386 3.27 -3.74 -12.25
C GLU A 386 1.97 -2.96 -11.97
N ALA A 387 1.62 -1.98 -12.81
CA ALA A 387 0.34 -1.27 -12.73
C ALA A 387 -0.86 -2.20 -12.94
N ALA A 388 -0.79 -3.12 -13.92
CA ALA A 388 -1.81 -4.15 -14.14
C ALA A 388 -1.95 -5.07 -12.92
N THR A 389 -0.81 -5.44 -12.31
CA THR A 389 -0.77 -6.30 -11.13
C THR A 389 -1.42 -5.63 -9.93
N ARG A 390 -1.17 -4.33 -9.71
CA ARG A 390 -1.80 -3.54 -8.63
C ARG A 390 -3.31 -3.45 -8.82
N LEU A 391 -3.77 -3.06 -10.02
CA LEU A 391 -5.20 -3.06 -10.36
C LEU A 391 -5.84 -4.44 -10.17
N TYR A 392 -5.18 -5.51 -10.62
CA TYR A 392 -5.67 -6.88 -10.44
C TYR A 392 -5.77 -7.27 -8.96
N GLN A 393 -4.78 -6.91 -8.13
CA GLN A 393 -4.79 -7.20 -6.69
C GLN A 393 -5.92 -6.48 -5.95
N GLU A 394 -6.19 -5.21 -6.29
CA GLU A 394 -7.33 -4.45 -5.78
C GLU A 394 -8.67 -5.16 -6.05
N PHE A 395 -8.91 -5.63 -7.28
CA PHE A 395 -10.16 -6.36 -7.61
C PHE A 395 -10.16 -7.80 -7.08
N ARG A 396 -9.01 -8.41 -6.87
CA ARG A 396 -8.91 -9.77 -6.30
C ARG A 396 -9.32 -9.79 -4.83
N LEU A 397 -9.11 -8.69 -4.10
CA LEU A 397 -9.69 -8.51 -2.76
C LEU A 397 -11.23 -8.41 -2.82
N ALA A 398 -11.79 -8.00 -3.96
CA ALA A 398 -13.23 -7.88 -4.18
C ALA A 398 -13.93 -9.16 -4.69
N GLU A 399 -13.25 -10.08 -5.40
CA GLU A 399 -13.62 -11.50 -5.64
C GLU A 399 -12.69 -12.14 -6.71
N SER A 400 -12.53 -13.47 -6.74
CA SER A 400 -11.59 -14.19 -7.63
C SER A 400 -12.06 -14.35 -9.09
N LYS A 401 -12.77 -13.36 -9.62
CA LYS A 401 -13.43 -13.41 -10.93
C LYS A 401 -12.95 -12.35 -11.93
N TYR A 402 -12.00 -11.50 -11.58
CA TYR A 402 -11.62 -10.39 -12.46
C TYR A 402 -10.44 -10.70 -13.38
N LYS A 403 -10.38 -10.08 -14.55
CA LYS A 403 -9.21 -10.03 -15.46
C LYS A 403 -8.94 -8.58 -15.86
N VAL A 404 -7.67 -8.18 -15.89
CA VAL A 404 -7.22 -6.82 -16.23
C VAL A 404 -6.46 -6.86 -17.56
N TYR A 405 -6.83 -5.99 -18.49
CA TYR A 405 -6.23 -5.86 -19.81
C TYR A 405 -5.69 -4.45 -20.00
N PHE A 406 -4.47 -4.31 -20.50
CA PHE A 406 -3.89 -3.00 -20.82
C PHE A 406 -4.41 -2.51 -22.17
N GLU A 407 -5.01 -1.33 -22.20
CA GLU A 407 -5.59 -0.73 -23.39
C GLU A 407 -4.62 0.24 -24.08
N GLY A 408 -3.78 0.94 -23.30
CA GLY A 408 -2.82 1.90 -23.86
C GLY A 408 -2.43 3.01 -22.88
N MET A 409 -1.75 4.04 -23.36
CA MET A 409 -1.50 5.26 -22.58
C MET A 409 -2.51 6.35 -22.93
N THR A 410 -2.93 7.14 -21.94
CA THR A 410 -3.74 8.34 -22.13
C THR A 410 -2.86 9.53 -22.47
N GLU A 411 -3.45 10.62 -23.00
CA GLU A 411 -2.73 11.87 -23.28
C GLU A 411 -2.06 12.48 -22.04
N LYS A 412 -2.57 12.17 -20.84
CA LYS A 412 -2.01 12.61 -19.56
C LYS A 412 -0.85 11.72 -19.08
N GLY A 413 -0.47 10.71 -19.87
CA GLY A 413 0.58 9.76 -19.55
C GLY A 413 0.17 8.64 -18.60
N ASN A 414 -1.14 8.45 -18.36
CA ASN A 414 -1.64 7.35 -17.52
C ASN A 414 -1.74 6.06 -18.34
N TYR A 415 -1.53 4.90 -17.72
CA TYR A 415 -1.94 3.62 -18.28
C TYR A 415 -3.45 3.46 -18.21
N ARG A 416 -4.08 3.09 -19.31
CA ARG A 416 -5.48 2.73 -19.34
C ARG A 416 -5.63 1.21 -19.28
N PHE A 417 -6.49 0.75 -18.39
CA PHE A 417 -6.80 -0.66 -18.21
C PHE A 417 -8.29 -0.91 -18.32
N TRP A 418 -8.63 -2.05 -18.90
CA TRP A 418 -9.98 -2.59 -18.97
C TRP A 418 -10.10 -3.79 -18.03
N VAL A 419 -11.10 -3.78 -17.14
CA VAL A 419 -11.32 -4.84 -16.16
C VAL A 419 -12.63 -5.56 -16.46
N HIS A 420 -12.56 -6.88 -16.60
CA HIS A 420 -13.72 -7.76 -16.79
C HIS A 420 -13.99 -8.61 -15.56
N GLU A 421 -15.27 -8.79 -15.25
CA GLU A 421 -15.79 -9.79 -14.32
C GLU A 421 -16.17 -11.06 -15.06
N PHE A 422 -15.66 -12.21 -14.63
CA PHE A 422 -16.01 -13.55 -15.10
C PHE A 422 -17.05 -14.17 -14.16
N VAL A 423 -18.31 -14.21 -14.58
CA VAL A 423 -19.36 -14.92 -13.85
C VAL A 423 -19.48 -16.32 -14.44
N ILE A 424 -19.14 -17.34 -13.64
CA ILE A 424 -19.42 -18.74 -13.99
C ILE A 424 -20.84 -19.02 -13.52
N ASP A 425 -21.77 -19.21 -14.45
CA ASP A 425 -23.14 -19.61 -14.10
C ASP A 425 -23.35 -21.08 -14.44
N ASP A 426 -23.77 -21.83 -13.42
CA ASP A 426 -24.06 -23.27 -13.40
C ASP A 426 -22.91 -24.29 -13.61
N SER A 427 -22.68 -25.08 -12.55
CA SER A 427 -21.79 -26.26 -12.45
C SER A 427 -22.11 -27.43 -13.40
N LYS A 428 -23.09 -27.31 -14.31
CA LYS A 428 -23.57 -28.39 -15.18
C LYS A 428 -23.34 -28.18 -16.67
N THR A 429 -23.18 -26.95 -17.15
CA THR A 429 -23.01 -26.64 -18.59
C THR A 429 -21.62 -26.11 -18.93
N GLY A 430 -20.91 -25.50 -17.97
CA GLY A 430 -19.57 -24.94 -18.19
C GLY A 430 -19.57 -23.63 -18.97
N GLU A 431 -20.73 -22.98 -19.09
CA GLU A 431 -20.88 -21.68 -19.76
C GLU A 431 -20.51 -20.55 -18.79
N GLY A 432 -19.70 -19.61 -19.25
CA GLY A 432 -19.28 -18.45 -18.47
C GLY A 432 -19.61 -17.16 -19.21
N HIS A 433 -20.10 -16.17 -18.47
CA HIS A 433 -20.37 -14.84 -19.01
C HIS A 433 -19.34 -13.84 -18.49
N THR A 434 -18.82 -12.99 -19.37
CA THR A 434 -17.91 -11.90 -19.01
C THR A 434 -18.63 -10.57 -19.08
N ALA A 435 -18.74 -9.86 -17.96
CA ALA A 435 -19.25 -8.50 -17.89
C ALA A 435 -18.09 -7.51 -17.75
N THR A 436 -18.15 -6.37 -18.43
CA THR A 436 -17.18 -5.29 -18.23
C THR A 436 -17.44 -4.63 -16.89
N TYR A 437 -16.45 -4.66 -16.00
CA TYR A 437 -16.54 -4.06 -14.67
C TYR A 437 -16.18 -2.56 -14.70
N GLY A 438 -15.19 -2.16 -15.50
CA GLY A 438 -14.81 -0.75 -15.61
C GLY A 438 -13.58 -0.48 -16.46
N PHE A 439 -13.40 0.80 -16.78
CA PHE A 439 -12.19 1.35 -17.40
C PHE A 439 -11.44 2.17 -16.35
N PHE A 440 -10.12 2.01 -16.27
CA PHE A 440 -9.30 2.61 -15.24
C PHE A 440 -8.10 3.34 -15.84
N ASP A 441 -7.93 4.61 -15.48
CA ASP A 441 -6.74 5.39 -15.78
C ASP A 441 -5.80 5.35 -14.57
N PHE A 442 -4.64 4.70 -14.71
CA PHE A 442 -3.60 4.50 -13.70
C PHE A 442 -2.39 5.40 -14.00
N ASN A 443 -2.05 6.30 -13.08
CA ASN A 443 -0.90 7.17 -13.22
C ASN A 443 0.40 6.41 -12.90
N PRO A 444 1.31 6.23 -13.88
CA PRO A 444 2.52 5.44 -13.70
C PRO A 444 3.55 6.09 -12.77
N TYR A 445 3.42 7.38 -12.46
CA TYR A 445 4.34 8.10 -11.59
C TYR A 445 3.86 8.16 -10.14
N THR A 446 2.56 8.27 -9.93
CA THR A 446 1.97 8.37 -8.57
C THR A 446 1.41 7.04 -8.07
N GLY A 447 1.12 6.09 -8.96
CA GLY A 447 0.46 4.83 -8.64
C GLY A 447 -1.04 4.95 -8.35
N GLU A 448 -1.62 6.15 -8.46
CA GLU A 448 -3.05 6.40 -8.29
C GLU A 448 -3.83 5.96 -9.54
N TYR A 449 -5.07 5.48 -9.36
CA TYR A 449 -5.95 5.15 -10.48
C TYR A 449 -7.37 5.67 -10.29
N GLN A 450 -8.06 5.91 -11.41
CA GLN A 450 -9.43 6.41 -11.43
C GLN A 450 -10.30 5.55 -12.35
N ASN A 451 -11.48 5.12 -11.86
CA ASN A 451 -12.51 4.53 -12.73
C ASN A 451 -13.16 5.65 -13.56
N ILE A 452 -13.18 5.47 -14.87
CA ILE A 452 -13.68 6.47 -15.83
C ILE A 452 -15.01 6.04 -16.51
N MET A 453 -15.64 4.95 -16.06
CA MET A 453 -17.02 4.65 -16.46
C MET A 453 -18.02 5.50 -15.68
N ASP A 454 -18.78 6.33 -16.39
CA ASP A 454 -19.98 6.96 -15.86
C ASP A 454 -21.09 5.91 -15.69
N ARG A 455 -21.72 5.86 -14.51
CA ARG A 455 -22.89 5.01 -14.21
C ARG A 455 -24.10 5.49 -15.04
N GLU A 456 -24.19 5.14 -16.32
CA GLU A 456 -25.47 5.26 -17.04
C GLU A 456 -25.72 4.25 -18.17
N GLU A 457 -24.85 3.27 -18.43
CA GLU A 457 -25.13 2.21 -19.41
C GLU A 457 -24.94 0.80 -18.84
N GLU A 458 -25.90 0.34 -18.02
CA GLU A 458 -26.21 -1.09 -17.96
C GLU A 458 -27.00 -1.47 -19.21
N SER A 459 -26.34 -2.08 -20.20
CA SER A 459 -27.04 -2.90 -21.19
C SER A 459 -26.49 -4.32 -21.13
N ALA A 460 -27.25 -5.20 -20.48
CA ALA A 460 -27.09 -6.64 -20.59
C ALA A 460 -27.43 -7.04 -22.03
N VAL A 461 -26.43 -7.56 -22.74
CA VAL A 461 -26.60 -8.11 -24.09
C VAL A 461 -26.64 -9.64 -23.96
N GLU A 462 -27.83 -10.24 -24.03
CA GLU A 462 -27.99 -11.67 -24.29
C GLU A 462 -27.66 -11.93 -25.77
N ARG A 463 -26.72 -12.82 -26.08
CA ARG A 463 -26.42 -13.27 -27.46
C ARG A 463 -26.12 -14.77 -27.51
N GLY A 464 -26.73 -15.42 -28.52
CA GLY A 464 -26.73 -16.87 -28.72
C GLY A 464 -25.62 -17.42 -29.64
N ASP A 465 -25.58 -18.76 -29.64
CA ASP A 465 -24.62 -19.67 -30.29
C ASP A 465 -24.28 -19.38 -31.77
N THR A 466 -22.98 -19.38 -32.11
CA THR A 466 -22.49 -19.85 -33.44
C THR A 466 -21.10 -20.50 -33.36
N ASP A 467 -20.97 -21.68 -33.99
CA ASP A 467 -19.84 -22.63 -33.96
C ASP A 467 -18.79 -22.23 -35.03
N SER A 468 -17.70 -21.55 -34.64
CA SER A 468 -16.54 -21.30 -35.51
C SER A 468 -15.38 -22.22 -35.11
N ARG A 469 -14.85 -23.01 -36.06
CA ARG A 469 -13.82 -24.03 -35.79
C ARG A 469 -12.48 -23.66 -36.42
N VAL A 470 -11.49 -23.42 -35.57
CA VAL A 470 -10.08 -23.31 -35.99
C VAL A 470 -9.53 -24.72 -36.22
N VAL A 471 -9.17 -25.07 -37.46
CA VAL A 471 -8.56 -26.36 -37.80
C VAL A 471 -7.04 -26.18 -37.93
N THR A 472 -6.28 -26.66 -36.94
CA THR A 472 -4.81 -26.71 -37.03
C THR A 472 -4.36 -27.93 -37.83
N SER A 473 -3.58 -27.73 -38.90
CA SER A 473 -2.80 -28.80 -39.53
C SER A 473 -1.31 -28.43 -39.55
N GLU A 474 -0.44 -29.41 -39.28
CA GLU A 474 1.00 -29.22 -39.12
C GLU A 474 1.64 -28.68 -40.41
N GLY A 475 2.22 -27.48 -40.34
CA GLY A 475 3.08 -26.92 -41.40
C GLY A 475 2.60 -25.64 -42.09
N GLY A 476 1.45 -25.10 -41.69
CA GLY A 476 0.95 -23.80 -42.14
C GLY A 476 -0.47 -23.60 -41.61
N THR A 477 -0.69 -22.59 -40.79
CA THR A 477 -1.98 -22.34 -40.14
C THR A 477 -2.95 -21.73 -41.16
N GLN A 478 -3.55 -22.53 -42.03
CA GLN A 478 -4.65 -22.06 -42.87
C GLN A 478 -5.91 -21.85 -42.02
N PHE A 479 -6.47 -20.65 -42.02
CA PHE A 479 -7.77 -20.35 -41.45
C PHE A 479 -8.84 -20.73 -42.49
N ASP A 480 -9.82 -21.53 -42.08
CA ASP A 480 -10.92 -21.99 -42.94
C ASP A 480 -12.24 -21.59 -42.29
N ALA A 481 -12.94 -20.67 -42.95
CA ALA A 481 -14.26 -20.19 -42.58
C ALA A 481 -15.26 -20.58 -43.67
N GLY A 482 -16.55 -20.61 -43.34
CA GLY A 482 -17.59 -21.14 -44.23
C GLY A 482 -17.55 -20.54 -45.64
N TYR A 483 -17.16 -19.26 -45.78
CA TYR A 483 -17.10 -18.55 -47.05
C TYR A 483 -15.70 -18.43 -47.67
N PHE A 484 -14.62 -18.63 -46.92
CA PHE A 484 -13.26 -18.48 -47.43
C PHE A 484 -12.20 -19.21 -46.61
N SER A 485 -11.06 -19.46 -47.24
CA SER A 485 -9.83 -19.86 -46.55
C SER A 485 -8.68 -18.91 -46.85
N ILE A 486 -7.81 -18.67 -45.87
CA ILE A 486 -6.64 -17.80 -45.99
C ILE A 486 -5.51 -18.31 -45.09
N ASP A 487 -4.25 -18.22 -45.54
CA ASP A 487 -3.12 -18.68 -44.74
C ASP A 487 -2.78 -17.66 -43.65
N CYS A 488 -2.46 -18.12 -42.44
CA CYS A 488 -1.97 -17.27 -41.36
C CYS A 488 -0.56 -16.76 -41.69
N PRO A 489 -0.30 -15.45 -41.57
CA PRO A 489 1.05 -14.90 -41.73
C PRO A 489 2.03 -15.51 -40.73
N GLU A 490 3.27 -15.72 -41.15
CA GLU A 490 4.33 -16.27 -40.30
C GLU A 490 4.55 -15.42 -39.03
N HIS A 491 4.56 -16.06 -37.86
CA HIS A 491 4.62 -15.46 -36.51
C HIS A 491 3.33 -14.79 -36.00
N PHE A 492 2.26 -14.79 -36.80
CA PHE A 492 0.95 -14.30 -36.37
C PHE A 492 0.07 -15.47 -35.91
N GLN A 493 -0.92 -15.14 -35.08
CA GLN A 493 -1.95 -16.05 -34.61
C GLN A 493 -3.32 -15.48 -34.98
N ALA A 494 -4.24 -16.37 -35.35
CA ALA A 494 -5.61 -15.99 -35.65
C ALA A 494 -6.35 -15.65 -34.36
N GLU A 495 -6.86 -14.43 -34.27
CA GLU A 495 -7.87 -14.05 -33.30
C GLU A 495 -9.24 -14.12 -33.99
N PRO A 496 -10.14 -15.00 -33.53
CA PRO A 496 -11.51 -15.00 -34.02
C PRO A 496 -12.17 -13.67 -33.68
N SER A 497 -12.68 -12.97 -34.69
CA SER A 497 -13.62 -11.86 -34.48
C SER A 497 -15.04 -12.38 -34.62
N TYR A 498 -15.87 -12.14 -33.61
CA TYR A 498 -17.25 -12.60 -33.58
C TYR A 498 -18.07 -12.01 -34.75
N PRO A 499 -18.98 -12.79 -35.36
CA PRO A 499 -19.86 -12.29 -36.40
C PRO A 499 -20.70 -11.14 -35.83
N TYR A 500 -20.68 -10.00 -36.52
CA TYR A 500 -21.58 -8.89 -36.21
C TYR A 500 -22.85 -9.11 -37.02
N GLU A 501 -23.93 -9.56 -36.39
CA GLU A 501 -25.26 -9.46 -36.98
C GLU A 501 -25.74 -8.02 -36.82
N ASN A 502 -26.02 -7.36 -37.94
CA ASN A 502 -26.88 -6.18 -37.94
C ASN A 502 -28.35 -6.63 -37.90
N ASP A 503 -29.26 -5.71 -37.57
CA ASP A 503 -30.71 -5.95 -37.39
C ASP A 503 -31.44 -6.53 -38.63
N GLU A 504 -30.74 -6.79 -39.73
CA GLU A 504 -31.27 -7.31 -41.00
C GLU A 504 -30.77 -8.74 -41.34
N GLY A 505 -29.97 -9.38 -40.48
CA GLY A 505 -29.63 -10.81 -40.61
C GLY A 505 -28.61 -11.16 -41.70
N SER A 506 -27.80 -10.22 -42.18
CA SER A 506 -26.68 -10.51 -43.07
C SER A 506 -25.43 -10.88 -42.25
N GLY A 507 -25.11 -12.18 -42.19
CA GLY A 507 -23.93 -12.68 -41.49
C GLY A 507 -22.62 -12.33 -42.22
N PHE A 508 -21.62 -11.86 -41.47
CA PHE A 508 -20.28 -11.59 -41.97
C PHE A 508 -19.26 -12.46 -41.24
N GLU A 509 -18.29 -13.02 -41.99
CA GLU A 509 -17.16 -13.73 -41.41
C GLU A 509 -15.91 -12.85 -41.48
N MET A 510 -15.24 -12.67 -40.34
CA MET A 510 -14.01 -11.90 -40.22
C MET A 510 -12.98 -12.67 -39.41
N VAL A 511 -11.72 -12.51 -39.80
CA VAL A 511 -10.56 -12.95 -39.00
C VAL A 511 -9.52 -11.84 -38.97
N THR A 512 -8.93 -11.65 -37.79
CA THR A 512 -7.76 -10.79 -37.62
C THR A 512 -6.59 -11.64 -37.14
N PHE A 513 -5.40 -11.41 -37.69
CA PHE A 513 -4.18 -12.07 -37.30
C PHE A 513 -3.27 -11.06 -36.60
N VAL A 514 -2.87 -11.39 -35.38
CA VAL A 514 -2.00 -10.56 -34.54
C VAL A 514 -0.77 -11.34 -34.10
N ALA A 515 0.32 -10.66 -33.81
CA ALA A 515 1.52 -11.25 -33.24
C ALA A 515 1.92 -10.45 -32.01
N GLU A 516 2.41 -11.14 -30.99
CA GLU A 516 2.85 -10.53 -29.74
C GLU A 516 3.95 -9.49 -30.03
N HIS A 517 3.74 -8.25 -29.60
CA HIS A 517 4.60 -7.09 -29.88
C HIS A 517 4.70 -6.64 -31.35
N SER A 518 3.83 -7.12 -32.25
CA SER A 518 3.83 -6.68 -33.65
C SER A 518 3.17 -5.29 -33.81
N PRO A 519 3.79 -4.37 -34.57
CA PRO A 519 3.20 -3.06 -34.89
C PRO A 519 2.13 -3.13 -35.99
N VAL A 520 1.87 -4.32 -36.56
CA VAL A 520 0.88 -4.58 -37.61
C VAL A 520 -0.11 -5.67 -37.24
N SER A 521 -1.29 -5.64 -37.87
CA SER A 521 -2.22 -6.76 -37.90
C SER A 521 -2.78 -6.99 -39.31
N PHE A 522 -2.96 -8.26 -39.68
CA PHE A 522 -3.57 -8.65 -40.94
C PHE A 522 -5.03 -8.99 -40.72
N PHE A 523 -5.90 -8.73 -41.70
CA PHE A 523 -7.31 -9.06 -41.58
C PHE A 523 -7.92 -9.52 -42.90
N ALA A 524 -8.93 -10.38 -42.81
CA ALA A 524 -9.75 -10.79 -43.93
C ALA A 524 -11.23 -10.81 -43.54
N PHE A 525 -12.09 -10.44 -44.49
CA PHE A 525 -13.53 -10.28 -44.30
C PHE A 525 -14.28 -10.78 -45.54
N ALA A 526 -15.41 -11.46 -45.33
CA ALA A 526 -16.32 -11.88 -46.39
C ALA A 526 -17.80 -11.66 -45.99
N GLY A 527 -18.64 -11.27 -46.96
CA GLY A 527 -20.10 -11.21 -46.80
C GLY A 527 -20.86 -10.72 -48.04
N SER A 528 -22.17 -10.44 -47.91
CA SER A 528 -23.01 -9.96 -49.03
C SER A 528 -22.81 -8.47 -49.31
N ALA A 529 -22.84 -8.09 -50.59
CA ALA A 529 -22.66 -6.71 -51.05
C ALA A 529 -24.01 -5.99 -51.15
N GLU A 530 -24.57 -5.54 -50.03
CA GLU A 530 -25.68 -4.58 -50.05
C GLU A 530 -25.28 -3.16 -49.64
N LYS A 531 -24.06 -2.93 -49.12
CA LYS A 531 -23.56 -1.58 -48.79
C LYS A 531 -22.16 -1.29 -49.36
N ASP A 532 -21.99 -0.03 -49.77
CA ASP A 532 -20.72 0.55 -50.21
C ASP A 532 -19.77 0.66 -49.00
N PRO A 533 -18.49 0.28 -49.08
CA PRO A 533 -17.57 0.35 -47.95
C PRO A 533 -17.40 1.74 -47.32
N GLU A 534 -17.80 2.82 -48.02
CA GLU A 534 -17.90 4.17 -47.43
C GLU A 534 -18.89 4.22 -46.24
N GLU A 535 -19.88 3.33 -46.17
CA GLU A 535 -20.81 3.24 -45.03
C GLU A 535 -20.36 2.25 -43.93
N ILE A 536 -19.55 1.23 -44.26
CA ILE A 536 -19.10 0.23 -43.27
C ILE A 536 -17.99 0.80 -42.36
N ALA A 537 -17.27 1.82 -42.83
CA ALA A 537 -16.32 2.58 -42.03
C ALA A 537 -16.98 3.84 -41.43
N LEU A 538 -17.72 3.69 -40.33
CA LEU A 538 -18.21 4.84 -39.57
C LEU A 538 -17.01 5.64 -38.96
N ASN A 539 -16.84 6.84 -39.54
CA ASN A 539 -15.80 7.89 -39.51
C ASN A 539 -15.20 8.31 -38.13
N PRO A 540 -13.99 8.94 -38.07
CA PRO A 540 -13.64 10.19 -38.78
C PRO A 540 -12.40 10.16 -39.71
N SER A 541 -12.43 11.06 -40.69
CA SER A 541 -11.39 11.48 -41.66
C SER A 541 -10.71 10.38 -42.50
N LEU A 542 -11.45 9.89 -43.51
CA LEU A 542 -10.86 9.18 -44.64
C LEU A 542 -10.26 10.18 -45.65
N GLU A 543 -8.93 10.17 -45.82
CA GLU A 543 -8.29 10.76 -47.01
C GLU A 543 -7.94 9.66 -48.01
N THR A 544 -8.49 9.75 -49.21
CA THR A 544 -8.07 8.91 -50.34
C THR A 544 -6.68 9.35 -50.77
N LEU A 545 -5.68 8.50 -50.62
CA LEU A 545 -4.30 8.80 -51.00
C LEU A 545 -4.22 9.06 -52.52
N SER A 546 -3.68 10.23 -52.90
CA SER A 546 -3.65 10.74 -54.28
C SER A 546 -2.80 9.93 -55.27
N ASP A 547 -1.92 9.06 -54.78
CA ASP A 547 -0.94 8.32 -55.61
C ASP A 547 -1.34 6.85 -55.89
N VAL A 548 -2.60 6.49 -55.63
CA VAL A 548 -3.04 5.09 -55.66
C VAL A 548 -3.71 4.73 -57.00
N LYS A 549 -3.22 3.67 -57.63
CA LYS A 549 -3.81 3.06 -58.83
C LYS A 549 -5.15 2.37 -58.52
N ASN A 550 -6.22 2.90 -59.08
CA ASN A 550 -7.47 2.17 -59.27
C ASN A 550 -7.37 1.31 -60.54
N GLU A 551 -7.05 0.02 -60.39
CA GLU A 551 -7.11 -0.95 -61.50
C GLU A 551 -8.38 -1.78 -61.40
N LYS A 552 -9.22 -1.67 -62.43
CA LYS A 552 -10.47 -2.42 -62.57
C LYS A 552 -10.21 -3.62 -63.46
N THR A 553 -10.34 -4.84 -62.94
CA THR A 553 -10.28 -6.07 -63.74
C THR A 553 -11.68 -6.66 -63.90
N GLU A 554 -11.85 -7.67 -64.77
CA GLU A 554 -13.15 -8.37 -64.93
C GLU A 554 -13.65 -9.06 -63.64
N LYS A 555 -12.82 -9.19 -62.59
CA LYS A 555 -13.14 -9.96 -61.38
C LYS A 555 -12.83 -9.28 -60.04
N ALA A 556 -12.13 -8.14 -59.98
CA ALA A 556 -11.73 -7.50 -58.72
C ALA A 556 -11.64 -5.96 -58.80
N HIS A 557 -11.86 -5.27 -57.67
CA HIS A 557 -11.86 -3.82 -57.51
C HIS A 557 -10.90 -3.41 -56.36
N VAL A 558 -9.62 -3.17 -56.66
CA VAL A 558 -8.62 -2.83 -55.64
C VAL A 558 -8.72 -1.35 -55.23
N GLN A 559 -8.87 -1.05 -53.94
CA GLN A 559 -9.00 0.32 -53.40
C GLN A 559 -8.19 0.48 -52.10
N TRP A 560 -7.49 1.61 -51.93
CA TRP A 560 -6.58 1.83 -50.80
C TRP A 560 -6.99 3.10 -50.04
N TYR A 561 -6.95 3.06 -48.69
CA TYR A 561 -7.43 4.15 -47.84
C TYR A 561 -6.45 4.48 -46.71
N ARG A 562 -6.50 5.70 -46.19
CA ARG A 562 -5.89 6.07 -44.90
C ARG A 562 -7.01 6.54 -43.98
N ILE A 563 -7.02 6.06 -42.74
CA ILE A 563 -8.02 6.40 -41.72
C ILE A 563 -7.30 7.19 -40.62
N ASP A 564 -7.54 8.49 -40.53
CA ASP A 564 -7.03 9.30 -39.41
C ASP A 564 -8.20 9.57 -38.43
N ALA A 565 -8.38 8.67 -37.45
CA ALA A 565 -9.42 8.80 -36.43
C ALA A 565 -8.89 9.51 -35.17
N ASN A 566 -9.63 10.51 -34.68
CA ASN A 566 -9.31 11.36 -33.52
C ASN A 566 -8.76 10.57 -32.31
N ASP A 567 -7.47 10.76 -32.05
CA ASP A 567 -6.63 10.23 -30.95
C ASP A 567 -6.09 8.79 -31.05
N GLN A 568 -6.29 8.10 -32.18
CA GLN A 568 -5.48 6.92 -32.55
C GLN A 568 -5.21 6.92 -34.06
N SER A 569 -3.99 7.30 -34.49
CA SER A 569 -3.63 7.25 -35.91
C SER A 569 -3.10 5.86 -36.30
N TYR A 570 -3.87 5.12 -37.09
CA TYR A 570 -3.41 3.90 -37.76
C TYR A 570 -3.82 3.95 -39.23
N THR A 571 -2.97 3.46 -40.12
CA THR A 571 -3.30 3.35 -41.55
C THR A 571 -3.77 1.92 -41.85
N ARG A 572 -4.79 1.78 -42.71
CA ARG A 572 -5.27 0.48 -43.21
C ARG A 572 -5.16 0.41 -44.72
N VAL A 573 -4.35 -0.51 -45.21
CA VAL A 573 -4.33 -0.87 -46.63
C VAL A 573 -5.18 -2.11 -46.82
N TYR A 574 -6.05 -2.14 -47.84
CA TYR A 574 -6.81 -3.33 -48.16
C TYR A 574 -7.09 -3.48 -49.65
N GLU A 575 -7.56 -4.66 -50.06
CA GLU A 575 -8.04 -4.95 -51.40
C GLU A 575 -9.45 -5.54 -51.31
N ARG A 576 -10.35 -5.06 -52.18
CA ARG A 576 -11.73 -5.54 -52.26
C ARG A 576 -11.97 -6.34 -53.54
N THR A 577 -12.57 -7.51 -53.41
CA THR A 577 -12.99 -8.33 -54.55
C THR A 577 -14.49 -8.56 -54.45
N VAL A 578 -15.24 -8.18 -55.49
CA VAL A 578 -16.69 -8.39 -55.59
C VAL A 578 -16.96 -9.45 -56.65
N TYR A 579 -17.67 -10.52 -56.27
CA TYR A 579 -17.96 -11.65 -57.13
C TYR A 579 -19.32 -11.49 -57.85
N PRO A 580 -19.55 -12.18 -58.97
CA PRO A 580 -20.80 -12.06 -59.74
C PRO A 580 -22.08 -12.45 -58.98
N ASP A 581 -21.96 -13.23 -57.91
CA ASP A 581 -23.06 -13.63 -57.03
C ASP A 581 -23.42 -12.56 -55.98
N GLY A 582 -22.76 -11.40 -56.01
CA GLY A 582 -22.98 -10.32 -55.06
C GLY A 582 -22.24 -10.49 -53.73
N SER A 583 -21.44 -11.53 -53.55
CA SER A 583 -20.54 -11.63 -52.40
C SER A 583 -19.31 -10.73 -52.57
N GLN A 584 -18.77 -10.23 -51.46
CA GLN A 584 -17.56 -9.44 -51.43
C GLN A 584 -16.56 -9.97 -50.41
N VAL A 585 -15.29 -9.74 -50.70
CA VAL A 585 -14.15 -10.07 -49.86
C VAL A 585 -13.27 -8.84 -49.70
N ILE A 586 -12.78 -8.61 -48.49
CA ILE A 586 -11.78 -7.58 -48.17
C ILE A 586 -10.60 -8.25 -47.48
N VAL A 587 -9.38 -8.01 -47.97
CA VAL A 587 -8.14 -8.49 -47.34
C VAL A 587 -7.21 -7.30 -47.11
N GLY A 588 -6.76 -7.09 -45.87
CA GLY A 588 -6.01 -5.90 -45.51
C GLY A 588 -4.97 -6.04 -44.42
N LEU A 589 -4.22 -4.96 -44.23
CA LEU A 589 -3.14 -4.75 -43.28
C LEU A 589 -3.38 -3.44 -42.53
N LYS A 590 -3.36 -3.49 -41.21
CA LYS A 590 -3.38 -2.33 -40.30
C LYS A 590 -1.97 -2.07 -39.77
N PHE A 591 -1.51 -0.83 -39.79
CA PHE A 591 -0.16 -0.43 -39.35
C PHE A 591 -0.11 1.01 -38.84
N HIS A 592 0.93 1.38 -38.09
CA HIS A 592 1.04 2.72 -37.46
C HIS A 592 2.00 3.68 -38.18
N SER A 593 2.87 3.19 -39.07
CA SER A 593 3.77 4.04 -39.88
C SER A 593 4.04 3.43 -41.25
N TRP A 594 4.38 4.27 -42.26
CA TRP A 594 4.72 3.79 -43.61
C TRP A 594 6.01 2.97 -43.66
N ASP A 595 6.95 3.21 -42.73
CA ASP A 595 8.15 2.38 -42.61
C ASP A 595 7.76 0.95 -42.21
N THR A 596 6.79 0.81 -41.29
CA THR A 596 6.21 -0.48 -40.93
C THR A 596 5.46 -1.12 -42.10
N TYR A 597 4.78 -0.34 -42.94
CA TYR A 597 4.14 -0.89 -44.15
C TYR A 597 5.18 -1.49 -45.10
N GLU A 598 6.26 -0.76 -45.42
CA GLU A 598 7.28 -1.27 -46.35
C GLU A 598 8.02 -2.50 -45.79
N GLU A 599 8.19 -2.60 -44.48
CA GLU A 599 8.75 -3.79 -43.82
C GLU A 599 7.87 -5.04 -43.98
N TYR A 600 6.54 -4.90 -43.89
CA TYR A 600 5.59 -6.01 -43.92
C TYR A 600 4.87 -6.20 -45.27
N LYS A 601 5.21 -5.38 -46.28
CA LYS A 601 4.56 -5.36 -47.60
C LYS A 601 4.67 -6.67 -48.34
N ASP A 602 5.84 -7.31 -48.34
CA ASP A 602 6.04 -8.59 -49.01
C ASP A 602 5.24 -9.71 -48.32
N GLN A 603 5.20 -9.71 -46.98
CA GLN A 603 4.39 -10.64 -46.21
C GLN A 603 2.87 -10.41 -46.44
N TYR A 604 2.45 -9.16 -46.59
CA TYR A 604 1.07 -8.80 -46.98
C TYR A 604 0.71 -9.26 -48.38
N LEU A 605 1.63 -9.14 -49.34
CA LEU A 605 1.40 -9.64 -50.70
C LEU A 605 1.29 -11.17 -50.75
N GLU A 606 2.06 -11.89 -49.94
CA GLU A 606 1.95 -13.35 -49.78
C GLU A 606 0.64 -13.75 -49.08
N PHE A 607 0.32 -13.11 -47.95
CA PHE A 607 -0.95 -13.29 -47.23
C PHE A 607 -2.15 -13.12 -48.15
N LYS A 608 -2.15 -12.06 -48.97
CA LYS A 608 -3.21 -11.80 -49.93
C LYS A 608 -3.36 -12.90 -50.97
N LYS A 609 -2.26 -13.42 -51.53
CA LYS A 609 -2.29 -14.49 -52.54
C LYS A 609 -2.85 -15.81 -51.99
N SER A 610 -2.77 -16.02 -50.68
CA SER A 610 -3.27 -17.23 -50.03
C SER A 610 -4.79 -17.31 -49.95
N PHE A 611 -5.49 -16.18 -50.12
CA PHE A 611 -6.94 -16.14 -50.04
C PHE A 611 -7.60 -17.01 -51.12
N LYS A 612 -8.54 -17.85 -50.70
CA LYS A 612 -9.37 -18.70 -51.56
C LYS A 612 -10.82 -18.56 -51.13
N LYS A 613 -11.70 -18.20 -52.08
CA LYS A 613 -13.14 -18.25 -51.86
C LYS A 613 -13.60 -19.71 -51.82
N ASN A 614 -14.33 -20.08 -50.78
CA ASN A 614 -14.98 -21.38 -50.68
C ASN A 614 -16.35 -21.33 -51.40
N ASN A 615 -16.83 -22.47 -51.90
CA ASN A 615 -18.02 -22.56 -52.75
C ASN A 615 -19.33 -22.37 -51.98
#